data_AF-A0A0C2R1R6-F1
#
_entry.id   AF-A0A0C2R1R6-F1
#
_cell.length_a   1.000
_cell.length_b   1.000
_cell.length_c   1.000
_cell.angle_alpha   90.00
_cell.angle_beta   90.00
_cell.angle_gamma   90.00
#
_symmetry.space_group_name_H-M   'P 1'
#
loop_
_entity.id
_entity.type
_entity.pdbx_description
1 polymer ?
#
loop_
_entity_poly.entity_id
_entity_poly.type
_entity_poly.pdbx_seq_one_letter_code
_entity_poly.pdbx_strand_id
1 'polypeptide(L)' 'MEKYGIINKTQIDTWIRWFRSNEIHRFDQPIGKQYSYGHGPEYASESEKKDRQNAHLKMENEILKKYLELSKELKNE' A
#
# COMPACT_ATOMS: atom_id res chain seq x y z
N MET A 1 1.36 -16.40 -1.05
CA MET A 1 2.41 -15.89 -0.15
C MET A 1 3.65 -15.55 -0.97
N GLU A 2 4.37 -16.55 -1.49
CA GLU A 2 5.57 -16.37 -2.32
C GLU A 2 5.34 -15.58 -3.63
N LYS A 3 4.27 -15.88 -4.38
CA LYS A 3 3.86 -15.13 -5.60
C LYS A 3 3.75 -13.62 -5.40
N TYR A 4 3.43 -13.18 -4.18
CA TYR A 4 3.20 -11.78 -3.83
C TYR A 4 4.30 -11.21 -2.94
N GLY A 5 5.40 -11.95 -2.72
CA GLY A 5 6.49 -11.54 -1.84
C GLY A 5 6.11 -11.43 -0.35
N ILE A 6 5.00 -12.05 0.06
CA ILE A 6 4.50 -12.02 1.44
C ILE A 6 5.16 -13.14 2.23
N ILE A 7 5.94 -12.76 3.26
CA ILE A 7 6.76 -13.68 4.05
C ILE A 7 5.90 -14.44 5.07
N ASN A 8 4.94 -13.77 5.72
CA ASN A 8 4.06 -14.38 6.71
C ASN A 8 2.60 -13.89 6.61
N LYS A 9 1.65 -14.69 7.09
CA LYS A 9 0.22 -14.33 7.07
C LYS A 9 -0.09 -13.16 8.01
N THR A 10 0.68 -13.03 9.09
CA THR A 10 0.51 -11.99 10.11
C THR A 10 0.79 -10.60 9.57
N GLN A 11 1.59 -10.47 8.51
CA GLN A 11 1.77 -9.23 7.76
C GLN A 11 0.46 -8.78 7.12
N ILE A 12 -0.30 -9.70 6.51
CA ILE A 12 -1.61 -9.41 5.92
C ILE A 12 -2.60 -9.00 7.01
N ASP A 13 -2.65 -9.74 8.12
CA ASP A 13 -3.54 -9.43 9.26
C ASP A 13 -3.26 -8.02 9.81
N THR A 14 -1.99 -7.64 9.86
CA THR A 14 -1.56 -6.31 10.30
C THR A 14 -2.00 -5.22 9.32
N TRP A 15 -1.86 -5.43 8.02
CA TRP A 15 -2.32 -4.51 6.98
C TRP A 15 -3.83 -4.31 7.02
N ILE A 16 -4.58 -5.40 7.15
CA ILE A 16 -6.05 -5.36 7.28
C ILE A 16 -6.44 -4.55 8.52
N ARG A 17 -5.75 -4.72 9.65
CA ARG A 17 -6.03 -3.95 10.88
C ARG A 17 -5.82 -2.45 10.68
N TRP A 18 -4.74 -2.03 10.03
CA TRP A 18 -4.49 -0.62 9.73
C TRP A 18 -5.51 -0.04 8.78
N PHE A 19 -5.85 -0.77 7.72
CA PHE A 19 -6.88 -0.34 6.78
C PHE A 19 -8.22 -0.11 7.48
N ARG A 20 -8.66 -1.06 8.32
CA ARG A 20 -9.89 -0.94 9.13
C ARG A 20 -9.84 0.20 10.14
N SER A 21 -8.65 0.55 10.63
CA SER A 21 -8.43 1.62 11.60
C SER A 21 -8.13 2.97 10.95
N ASN A 22 -8.23 3.08 9.61
CA ASN A 22 -7.87 4.26 8.82
C ASN A 22 -6.41 4.74 9.05
N GLU A 23 -5.50 3.84 9.43
CA GLU A 23 -4.07 4.12 9.63
C GLU A 23 -3.28 4.02 8.32
N ILE A 24 -3.81 4.60 7.24
CA ILE A 24 -3.26 4.46 5.88
C ILE A 24 -1.84 5.04 5.72
N HIS A 25 -1.49 6.04 6.55
CA HIS A 25 -0.15 6.63 6.62
C HIS A 25 0.97 5.62 6.90
N ARG A 26 0.64 4.41 7.41
CA ARG A 26 1.61 3.34 7.65
C ARG A 26 2.03 2.62 6.36
N PHE A 27 1.25 2.74 5.28
CA PHE A 27 1.60 2.20 3.96
C PHE A 27 2.63 3.07 3.22
N ASP A 28 2.86 4.31 3.66
CA ASP A 28 3.88 5.22 3.10
C ASP A 28 5.32 4.85 3.49
N GLN A 29 5.53 3.74 4.22
CA GLN A 29 6.88 3.31 4.57
C GLN A 29 7.66 2.87 3.33
N PRO A 30 8.95 3.27 3.21
CA PRO A 30 9.77 2.92 2.06
C PRO A 30 9.98 1.40 1.95
N ILE A 31 10.05 0.95 0.70
CA ILE A 31 10.39 -0.43 0.35
C ILE A 31 11.74 -0.79 0.99
N GLY A 32 11.75 -1.83 1.82
CA GLY A 32 12.95 -2.31 2.53
C GLY A 32 13.15 -1.78 3.96
N LYS A 33 12.23 -0.95 4.50
CA LYS A 33 12.19 -0.64 5.94
C LYS A 33 11.05 -1.40 6.63
N GLN A 34 11.35 -1.96 7.80
CA GLN A 34 10.38 -2.64 8.65
C GLN A 34 9.66 -1.63 9.54
N TYR A 35 8.40 -1.92 9.87
CA TYR A 35 7.52 -1.16 10.76
C TYR A 35 8.17 -0.75 12.07
N SER A 36 8.77 0.44 12.08
CA SER A 36 9.15 1.14 13.29
C SER A 36 8.08 2.21 13.55
N TYR A 37 7.33 2.02 14.62
CA TYR A 37 6.29 2.97 15.05
C TYR A 37 6.96 4.34 15.31
N GLY A 38 6.48 5.40 14.63
CA GLY A 38 7.01 6.76 14.79
C GLY A 38 8.18 7.15 13.88
N HIS A 39 8.73 6.21 13.09
CA HIS A 39 9.76 6.52 12.09
C HIS A 39 9.21 6.34 10.68
N GLY A 40 8.42 7.33 10.24
CA GLY A 40 8.25 7.55 8.80
C GLY A 40 9.61 7.90 8.17
N PRO A 41 9.79 7.71 6.86
CA PRO A 41 10.98 8.21 6.19
C PRO A 41 11.13 9.70 6.49
N GLU A 42 12.25 10.13 7.07
CA GLU A 42 12.64 11.54 7.01
C GLU A 42 12.78 11.87 5.52
N TYR A 43 11.85 12.66 5.00
CA TYR A 43 11.97 13.17 3.64
C TYR A 43 13.15 14.14 3.64
N ALA A 44 14.16 13.90 2.79
CA ALA A 44 15.29 14.82 2.71
C ALA A 44 14.89 16.13 2.02
N SER A 45 13.78 16.13 1.25
CA SER A 45 13.18 17.34 0.69
C SER A 45 11.66 17.23 0.45
N GLU A 46 11.00 18.38 0.29
CA GLU A 46 9.60 18.47 -0.13
C GLU A 46 9.34 17.90 -1.53
N SER A 47 10.34 17.86 -2.42
CA SER A 47 10.18 17.24 -3.74
C SER A 47 10.09 15.72 -3.63
N GLU A 48 10.95 15.10 -2.83
CA GLU A 48 10.90 13.65 -2.59
C GLU A 48 9.59 13.21 -1.95
N LYS A 49 9.05 14.03 -1.04
CA LYS A 49 7.73 13.81 -0.46
C LYS A 49 6.63 13.81 -1.52
N LYS A 50 6.62 14.81 -2.41
CA LYS A 50 5.65 14.90 -3.52
C LYS A 50 5.79 13.76 -4.52
N ASP A 51 7.02 13.39 -4.88
CA ASP A 51 7.27 12.30 -5.82
C ASP A 51 6.79 10.96 -5.27
N ARG A 52 6.98 10.71 -3.97
CA ARG A 52 6.43 9.52 -3.31
C ARG A 52 4.91 9.52 -3.23
N GLN A 53 4.30 10.66 -2.86
CA GLN A 53 2.84 10.78 -2.88
C GLN A 53 2.28 10.51 -4.28
N ASN A 54 2.91 11.07 -5.32
CA ASN A 54 2.52 10.80 -6.70
C ASN A 54 2.67 9.32 -7.09
N ALA A 55 3.75 8.66 -6.65
CA ALA A 55 3.93 7.23 -6.90
C ALA A 55 2.86 6.38 -6.19
N HIS A 56 2.53 6.74 -4.95
CA HIS A 56 1.48 6.07 -4.18
C HIS A 56 0.11 6.21 -4.85
N LEU A 57 -0.28 7.44 -5.18
CA LEU A 57 -1.55 7.73 -5.88
C LEU A 57 -1.65 7.01 -7.24
N LYS A 58 -0.55 6.91 -7.98
CA LYS A 58 -0.53 6.12 -9.24
C LYS A 58 -0.81 4.64 -8.97
N MET A 59 -0.21 4.07 -7.92
CA MET A 59 -0.42 2.67 -7.56
C MET A 59 -1.86 2.41 -7.09
N GLU A 60 -2.43 3.29 -6.26
CA GLU A 60 -3.84 3.21 -5.86
C GLU A 60 -4.78 3.22 -7.07
N ASN A 61 -4.53 4.12 -8.04
CA ASN A 61 -5.31 4.17 -9.28
C ASN A 61 -5.21 2.86 -10.09
N GLU A 62 -4.03 2.25 -10.19
CA GLU A 62 -3.84 0.97 -10.89
C GLU A 62 -4.58 -0.18 -10.18
N ILE A 63 -4.59 -0.20 -8.85
CA ILE A 63 -5.35 -1.19 -8.06
C ILE A 63 -6.85 -1.01 -8.31
N LEU A 64 -7.35 0.23 -8.29
CA LEU A 64 -8.76 0.54 -8.54
C LEU A 64 -9.18 0.14 -9.96
N LYS A 65 -8.35 0.37 -10.98
CA LYS A 65 -8.60 -0.08 -12.35
C LYS A 65 -8.74 -1.60 -12.42
N LYS A 66 -7.79 -2.34 -11.84
CA LYS A 66 -7.85 -3.81 -11.79
C LYS A 66 -9.09 -4.32 -11.05
N TYR A 67 -9.47 -3.67 -9.97
CA TYR A 67 -10.70 -4.01 -9.24
C TYR A 67 -11.95 -3.80 -10.11
N LEU A 68 -12.03 -2.69 -10.84
CA LEU A 68 -13.14 -2.42 -11.75
C LEU A 68 -13.24 -3.43 -12.89
N GLU A 69 -12.10 -3.87 -13.43
CA GLU A 69 -12.05 -4.94 -14.45
C GLU A 69 -12.58 -6.25 -13.89
N LEU A 70 -12.04 -6.73 -12.76
CA LEU A 70 -12.50 -7.93 -12.08
C LEU A 70 -13.99 -7.87 -11.73
N SER A 71 -14.48 -6.70 -11.28
CA SER A 71 -15.91 -6.52 -10.99
C SER A 71 -16.79 -6.60 -12.22
N LYS A 72 -16.31 -6.24 -13.41
CA LYS A 72 -17.05 -6.40 -14.66
C LYS A 72 -17.07 -7.84 -15.11
N GLU A 73 -15.93 -8.53 -15.04
CA GLU A 73 -15.82 -9.96 -15.36
C GLU A 73 -16.80 -10.79 -14.52
N LEU A 74 -16.81 -10.58 -13.20
CA LEU A 74 -17.71 -11.27 -12.27
C LEU A 74 -19.21 -10.96 -12.46
N LYS A 75 -19.56 -9.85 -13.11
CA LYS A 75 -20.97 -9.51 -13.41
C LYS A 75 -21.45 -10.12 -14.72
N ASN A 76 -20.52 -10.56 -15.57
CA ASN A 76 -20.81 -11.15 -16.87
C ASN A 76 -20.84 -12.70 -16.81
N GLU A 77 -20.46 -13.30 -15.68
CA GLU A 77 -20.72 -14.70 -15.29
C GLU A 77 -22.08 -14.83 -14.59
#